data_AF-A0A349BWW3-F1
#
_entry.id   AF-A0A349BWW3-F1
#
_cell.length_a   1.000
_cell.length_b   1.000
_cell.length_c   1.000
_cell.angle_alpha   90.00
_cell.angle_beta   90.00
_cell.angle_gamma   90.00
#
_symmetry.space_group_name_H-M   'P 1'
#
loop_
_entity.id
_entity.type
_entity.pdbx_description
1 polymer ?
#
loop_
_entity_poly.entity_id
_entity_poly.type
_entity_poly.pdbx_seq_one_letter_code
_entity_poly.pdbx_strand_id
1 'polypeptide(L)'
;MSLIPERKRKERAMFNQSNQKSPYEDIIHLPHPTSQKHPRMERAARAAQFMPFRALTGYEDAVAETARLTDRRIELEEEEKEVLDRKLRYLEARIGEHPNIRI
;
A
#
# COMPACT_ATOMS: atom_id res chain seq x y z
N MET A 1 -19.06 -54.73 -15.19
CA MET A 1 -19.05 -54.02 -13.88
C MET A 1 -17.61 -53.83 -13.44
N SER A 2 -17.00 -52.69 -13.74
CA SER A 2 -15.63 -52.36 -13.33
C SER A 2 -15.66 -51.13 -12.42
N LEU A 3 -15.40 -51.37 -11.13
CA LEU A 3 -15.17 -50.34 -10.13
C LEU A 3 -13.94 -49.52 -10.51
N ILE A 4 -14.11 -48.21 -10.69
CA ILE A 4 -13.00 -47.24 -10.75
C ILE A 4 -12.47 -47.07 -9.32
N PRO A 5 -11.16 -47.27 -9.01
CA PRO A 5 -10.66 -47.11 -7.66
C PRO A 5 -10.46 -45.63 -7.30
N GLU A 6 -10.88 -45.25 -6.08
CA GLU A 6 -10.74 -43.93 -5.46
C GLU A 6 -9.27 -43.46 -5.34
N ARG A 7 -8.67 -42.98 -6.43
CA ARG A 7 -7.29 -42.48 -6.43
C ARG A 7 -7.13 -41.00 -6.04
N LYS A 8 -8.15 -40.29 -5.55
CA LYS A 8 -8.02 -38.85 -5.26
C LYS A 8 -8.64 -38.37 -3.94
N ARG A 9 -8.37 -39.07 -2.84
CA ARG A 9 -8.67 -38.53 -1.49
C ARG A 9 -7.57 -38.65 -0.45
N LYS A 10 -6.46 -39.33 -0.76
CA LYS A 10 -5.36 -39.55 0.20
C LYS A 10 -4.24 -38.50 0.18
N GLU A 11 -4.27 -37.50 -0.71
CA GLU A 11 -3.15 -36.53 -0.83
C GLU A 11 -3.30 -35.23 -0.01
N ARG A 12 -4.40 -35.03 0.73
CA ARG A 12 -4.59 -33.82 1.55
C ARG A 12 -4.28 -33.99 3.05
N ALA A 13 -3.77 -35.13 3.47
CA ALA A 13 -3.48 -35.43 4.88
C ALA A 13 -1.98 -35.61 5.17
N MET A 14 -1.12 -34.90 4.45
CA MET A 14 0.33 -34.88 4.66
C MET A 14 0.83 -33.44 4.71
N PHE A 15 0.26 -32.61 5.59
CA PHE A 15 0.87 -31.35 5.99
C PHE A 15 1.27 -31.48 7.46
N ASN A 16 2.51 -31.95 7.64
CA ASN A 16 3.32 -31.93 8.85
C ASN A 16 2.58 -31.82 10.19
N GLN A 17 2.27 -32.97 10.77
CA GLN A 17 2.15 -33.08 12.23
C GLN A 17 3.55 -33.01 12.84
N SER A 18 4.08 -31.80 13.02
CA SER A 18 4.95 -31.57 14.17
C SER A 18 4.04 -31.58 15.38
N ASN A 19 3.81 -32.76 15.96
CA ASN A 19 3.24 -32.92 17.30
C ASN A 19 4.26 -32.46 18.36
N GLN A 20 4.92 -31.32 18.11
CA GLN A 20 5.75 -30.63 19.08
C GLN A 20 4.81 -29.76 19.87
N LYS A 21 4.39 -30.31 21.00
CA LYS A 21 3.69 -29.58 22.05
C LYS A 21 4.51 -28.31 22.32
N SER A 22 3.88 -27.15 22.23
CA SER A 22 4.58 -25.90 22.48
C SER A 22 5.15 -25.95 23.89
N PRO A 23 6.42 -25.57 24.13
CA PRO A 23 7.02 -25.59 25.47
C PRO A 23 6.32 -24.64 26.46
N TYR A 24 5.32 -23.89 26.01
CA TYR A 24 4.55 -22.93 26.81
C TYR A 24 3.06 -23.31 26.95
N GLU A 25 2.65 -24.52 26.53
CA GLU A 25 1.23 -24.90 26.46
C GLU A 25 0.51 -24.88 27.82
N ASP A 26 1.28 -25.03 28.91
CA ASP A 26 0.85 -24.91 30.30
C ASP A 26 0.63 -23.45 30.76
N ILE A 27 1.24 -22.46 30.09
CA ILE A 27 1.18 -21.05 30.49
C ILE A 27 0.47 -20.12 29.50
N ILE A 28 0.32 -20.51 28.22
CA ILE A 28 -0.27 -19.63 27.18
C ILE A 28 -1.72 -19.22 27.45
N HIS A 29 -2.45 -20.02 28.23
CA HIS A 29 -3.86 -19.78 28.56
C HIS A 29 -4.06 -19.08 29.90
N LEU A 30 -2.98 -18.81 30.65
CA LEU A 30 -3.08 -18.16 31.95
C LEU A 30 -3.51 -16.69 31.79
N PRO A 31 -4.35 -16.19 32.71
CA PRO A 31 -4.76 -14.79 32.70
C PRO A 31 -3.53 -13.89 32.86
N HIS A 32 -3.43 -12.90 32.00
CA HIS A 32 -2.29 -11.97 32.01
C HIS A 32 -2.42 -11.01 33.20
N PRO A 33 -1.45 -10.97 34.14
CA PRO A 33 -1.57 -10.16 35.35
C PRO A 33 -1.67 -8.67 35.02
N THR A 34 -2.66 -7.99 35.61
CA THR A 34 -2.84 -6.53 35.53
C THR A 34 -2.44 -5.90 36.85
N SER A 35 -1.46 -4.99 36.83
CA SER A 35 -1.07 -4.24 38.02
C SER A 35 -2.21 -3.30 38.44
N GLN A 36 -2.55 -3.33 39.73
CA GLN A 36 -3.52 -2.40 40.32
C GLN A 36 -2.90 -1.00 40.53
N LYS A 37 -1.58 -0.94 40.77
CA LYS A 37 -0.83 0.30 41.00
C LYS A 37 -0.45 1.01 39.70
N HIS A 38 -0.19 0.24 38.65
CA HIS A 38 0.23 0.75 37.35
C HIS A 38 -0.76 0.27 36.29
N PRO A 39 -1.89 0.98 36.10
CA PRO A 39 -2.88 0.61 35.11
C PRO A 39 -2.26 0.56 33.71
N ARG A 40 -2.74 -0.37 32.89
CA ARG A 40 -2.24 -0.53 31.52
C ARG A 40 -2.61 0.70 30.71
N MET A 41 -1.69 1.14 29.86
CA MET A 41 -1.95 2.21 28.91
C MET A 41 -3.01 1.79 27.89
N GLU A 42 -3.96 2.69 27.64
CA GLU A 42 -4.99 2.57 26.62
C GLU A 42 -4.41 2.27 25.24
N ARG A 43 -5.13 1.49 24.43
CA ARG A 43 -4.62 1.05 23.10
C ARG A 43 -4.27 2.23 22.20
N ALA A 44 -5.08 3.29 22.22
CA ALA A 44 -4.85 4.49 21.42
C ALA A 44 -3.58 5.25 21.85
N ALA A 45 -3.34 5.39 23.16
CA ALA A 45 -2.13 5.99 23.70
C ALA A 45 -0.87 5.14 23.39
N ARG A 46 -1.03 3.81 23.32
CA ARG A 46 0.03 2.90 22.88
C ARG A 46 0.36 3.08 21.40
N ALA A 47 -0.65 3.19 20.54
CA ALA A 47 -0.47 3.50 19.12
C ALA A 47 0.19 4.87 18.90
N ALA A 48 -0.07 5.83 19.80
CA ALA A 48 0.54 7.16 19.74
C ALA A 48 2.07 7.13 19.85
N GLN A 49 2.66 6.14 20.52
CA GLN A 49 4.11 5.96 20.59
C GLN A 49 4.71 5.57 19.24
N PHE A 50 3.90 4.92 18.39
CA PHE A 50 4.23 4.53 17.02
C PHE A 50 3.65 5.54 16.00
N MET A 51 3.51 6.81 16.41
CA MET A 51 3.21 7.95 15.54
C MET A 51 4.39 8.61 14.76
N PRO A 52 5.59 8.00 14.51
CA PRO A 52 6.61 8.66 13.71
C PRO A 52 6.13 9.17 12.34
N PHE A 53 4.97 8.69 11.88
CA PHE A 53 4.36 9.04 10.59
C PHE A 53 3.08 9.87 10.71
N ARG A 54 2.68 10.34 11.91
CA ARG A 54 1.50 11.22 12.03
C ARG A 54 1.71 12.54 11.27
N ALA A 55 2.94 13.02 11.16
CA ALA A 55 3.26 14.20 10.36
C ALA A 55 3.00 14.03 8.85
N LEU A 56 2.80 12.80 8.36
CA LEU A 56 2.46 12.51 6.96
C LEU A 56 0.97 12.58 6.67
N THR A 57 0.09 12.77 7.67
CA THR A 57 -1.32 13.08 7.39
C THR A 57 -1.38 14.48 6.76
N GLY A 58 -1.82 14.57 5.50
CA GLY A 58 -1.73 15.78 4.66
C GLY A 58 -0.64 15.73 3.57
N TYR A 59 0.21 14.69 3.55
CA TYR A 59 1.22 14.46 2.51
C TYR A 59 0.82 13.32 1.55
N GLU A 60 -0.46 12.93 1.53
CA GLU A 60 -0.98 11.86 0.67
C GLU A 60 -0.69 12.16 -0.81
N ASP A 61 -0.77 13.42 -1.21
CA ASP A 61 -0.45 13.88 -2.58
C ASP A 61 1.03 13.71 -2.91
N ALA A 62 1.94 14.00 -1.98
CA ALA A 62 3.38 13.81 -2.19
C ALA A 62 3.75 12.32 -2.28
N VAL A 63 3.12 11.49 -1.44
CA VAL A 63 3.28 10.03 -1.51
C VAL A 63 2.72 9.50 -2.82
N ALA A 64 1.55 9.97 -3.26
CA ALA A 64 0.96 9.60 -4.54
C ALA A 64 1.82 10.02 -5.74
N GLU A 65 2.43 11.21 -5.71
CA GLU A 65 3.34 11.66 -6.78
C GLU A 65 4.60 10.80 -6.85
N THR A 66 5.19 10.44 -5.70
CA THR A 66 6.35 9.52 -5.70
C THR A 66 6.00 8.10 -6.15
N ALA A 67 4.75 7.68 -5.97
CA ALA A 67 4.26 6.39 -6.43
C ALA A 67 3.84 6.41 -7.91
N ARG A 68 3.78 7.59 -8.55
CA ARG A 68 3.40 7.71 -9.96
C ARG A 68 4.49 7.08 -10.83
N LEU A 69 4.12 6.00 -11.52
CA LEU A 69 4.93 5.41 -12.60
C LEU A 69 4.95 6.39 -13.76
N THR A 70 5.92 7.31 -13.70
CA THR A 70 6.22 8.23 -14.79
C THR A 70 7.17 7.54 -15.74
N ASP A 71 6.84 7.58 -17.03
CA ASP A 71 7.82 7.32 -18.07
C ASP A 71 9.01 8.29 -17.92
N ARG A 72 10.14 7.95 -18.53
CA ARG A 72 11.35 8.77 -18.47
C ARG A 72 11.02 10.23 -18.82
N ARG A 73 11.56 11.16 -18.02
CA ARG A 73 11.47 12.59 -18.30
C ARG A 73 11.98 12.85 -19.72
N ILE A 74 11.13 13.39 -20.58
CA ILE A 74 11.53 13.82 -21.93
C ILE A 74 12.33 15.11 -21.74
N GLU A 75 13.65 15.01 -21.89
CA GLU A 75 14.52 16.18 -21.99
C GLU A 75 14.35 16.76 -23.38
N LEU A 76 13.76 17.97 -23.46
CA LEU A 76 13.65 18.71 -24.71
C LEU A 76 14.93 19.51 -24.95
N GLU A 77 15.40 19.49 -26.20
CA GLU A 77 16.43 20.41 -26.65
C GLU A 77 15.91 21.85 -26.68
N GLU A 78 16.81 22.82 -26.68
CA GLU A 78 16.42 24.23 -26.57
C GLU A 78 15.56 24.69 -27.75
N GLU A 79 15.86 24.19 -28.95
CA GLU A 79 15.05 24.44 -30.15
C GLU A 79 13.62 23.89 -30.01
N GLU A 80 13.46 22.70 -29.43
CA GLU A 80 12.15 22.08 -29.22
C GLU A 80 11.32 22.87 -28.21
N LYS A 81 11.96 23.39 -27.15
CA LYS A 81 11.31 24.31 -26.20
C LYS A 81 10.90 25.60 -26.87
N GLU A 82 11.75 26.21 -27.69
CA GLU A 82 11.38 27.44 -28.42
C GLU A 82 10.20 27.23 -29.37
N VAL A 83 10.10 26.06 -29.99
CA VAL A 83 8.94 25.70 -30.82
C VAL A 83 7.68 25.58 -29.97
N LEU A 84 7.78 24.95 -28.80
CA LEU A 84 6.66 24.82 -27.87
C LEU A 84 6.20 26.18 -27.34
N ASP A 85 7.14 27.04 -26.95
CA ASP A 85 6.88 28.40 -26.47
C ASP A 85 6.15 29.24 -27.51
N ARG A 86 6.57 29.15 -28.78
CA ARG A 86 5.89 29.83 -29.88
C ARG A 86 4.44 29.36 -30.03
N LYS A 87 4.20 28.05 -29.91
CA LYS A 87 2.84 27.48 -29.97
C LYS A 87 2.00 27.91 -28.78
N LEU A 88 2.56 27.93 -27.58
CA LEU A 88 1.86 28.37 -26.37
C LEU A 88 1.44 29.83 -26.46
N ARG A 89 2.35 30.74 -26.87
CA ARG A 89 2.03 32.16 -27.07
C ARG A 89 0.94 32.38 -28.12
N TYR A 90 0.95 31.58 -29.19
CA TYR A 90 -0.09 31.60 -30.22
C TYR A 90 -1.46 31.21 -29.64
N LEU A 91 -1.50 30.19 -28.77
CA LEU A 91 -2.72 29.74 -28.12
C LEU A 91 -3.21 30.74 -27.07
N GLU A 92 -2.32 31.32 -26.26
CA GLU A 92 -2.65 32.37 -25.29
C GLU A 92 -3.30 33.58 -25.98
N ALA A 93 -2.75 34.01 -27.11
CA ALA A 93 -3.31 35.13 -27.88
C ALA A 93 -4.73 34.85 -28.40
N ARG A 94 -5.13 33.58 -28.52
CA ARG A 94 -6.43 33.13 -29.04
C ARG A 94 -7.32 32.48 -28.00
N ILE A 95 -6.93 32.49 -26.73
CA ILE A 95 -7.63 31.73 -25.68
C ILE A 95 -9.06 32.24 -25.46
N GLY A 96 -9.30 33.53 -25.72
CA GLY A 96 -10.63 34.15 -25.67
C GLY A 96 -11.54 33.81 -26.85
N GLU A 97 -11.02 33.23 -27.93
CA GLU A 97 -11.83 32.78 -29.07
C GLU A 97 -12.61 31.48 -28.75
N HIS A 98 -12.30 30.82 -27.62
CA HIS A 98 -12.90 29.55 -27.18
C HIS A 98 -13.12 28.56 -28.34
N PRO A 99 -12.05 28.14 -29.04
CA PRO A 99 -12.19 27.20 -30.15
C PRO A 99 -12.85 25.91 -29.65
N ASN A 100 -13.84 25.41 -30.39
CA ASN A 100 -14.55 24.19 -30.03
C ASN A 100 -13.62 23.00 -30.29
N ILE A 101 -13.07 22.43 -29.23
CA ILE A 101 -12.17 21.27 -29.30
C ILE A 101 -13.01 20.03 -29.00
N ARG A 102 -13.07 19.08 -29.93
CA ARG A 102 -13.65 17.76 -29.71
C ARG A 102 -12.52 16.75 -29.66
N ILE A 103 -12.44 16.02 -28.54
CA ILE A 103 -11.50 14.92 -28.32
C ILE A 103 -11.99 13.67 -29.06
#